data_AF-A0A1G6SP95-F1
#
_entry.id   AF-A0A1G6SP95-F1
#
_cell.length_a   1.000
_cell.length_b   1.000
_cell.length_c   1.000
_cell.angle_alpha   90.00
_cell.angle_beta   90.00
_cell.angle_gamma   90.00
#
_symmetry.space_group_name_H-M   'P 1'
#
loop_
_entity.id
_entity.type
_entity.pdbx_description
1 polymer ?
#
loop_
_entity_poly.entity_id
_entity_poly.type
_entity_poly.pdbx_seq_one_letter_code
_entity_poly.pdbx_strand_id
1 'polypeptide(L)'
;MAVKSESSAASSPLNAEQQQRYRARVSELGLDPDFHDGPWPVMLPVRGIDNLRRVAGLADMKHEQSSPLTAEKIESLTNMMARQAVSNHVFGVRGLADSKTSAALEQRFPVFPVLAYAAADIVITAANPLIINRNSAVTVFGKVTLKDGGYIIISVDAHFACEVLEKIPGGQSPMPNDITVQGLDGAPGNAGNSPGKAKNGDNGGNAECDCCGGAVAHGASNGQNGADGSDGGNGFNGVDGMNGPNVRISIGSLKGNLTVLQRGGNGGPGGEGGRGGEGGDGGKGGSGTTCGAFQPDGGRGGNGGVGGNGGAGANGGNAGNGGYLTVVYTPADANSGVIGNNSLGRGGLRGSPGIGGKGGQGGAAGARGGTAGEAGKNGIAGSDIGQNGRDGVPGQFLINGQAI
;
A
#
# COMPACT_ATOMS: atom_id res chain seq x y z
N MET A 1 -24.62 -28.08 -39.11
CA MET A 1 -25.57 -28.20 -37.98
C MET A 1 -25.34 -27.02 -37.06
N ALA A 2 -26.24 -26.04 -37.11
CA ALA A 2 -26.20 -24.86 -36.26
C ALA A 2 -26.81 -25.22 -34.91
N VAL A 3 -26.00 -25.20 -33.85
CA VAL A 3 -26.49 -25.21 -32.48
C VAL A 3 -26.94 -23.78 -32.18
N LYS A 4 -28.26 -23.57 -32.13
CA LYS A 4 -28.86 -22.38 -31.53
C LYS A 4 -28.38 -22.32 -30.08
N SER A 5 -27.53 -21.35 -29.76
CA SER A 5 -27.27 -20.98 -28.38
C SER A 5 -28.56 -20.42 -27.80
N GLU A 6 -29.13 -21.14 -26.84
CA GLU A 6 -30.31 -20.73 -26.09
C GLU A 6 -30.07 -19.36 -25.46
N SER A 7 -31.06 -18.48 -25.62
CA SER A 7 -31.08 -17.15 -25.05
C SER A 7 -31.00 -17.23 -23.53
N SER A 8 -29.86 -16.81 -22.96
CA SER A 8 -29.82 -16.43 -21.55
C SER A 8 -30.79 -15.27 -21.36
N ALA A 9 -31.71 -15.39 -20.40
CA ALA A 9 -32.74 -14.41 -20.08
C ALA A 9 -32.18 -12.98 -20.17
N ALA A 10 -32.52 -12.28 -21.26
CA ALA A 10 -32.24 -10.86 -21.39
C ALA A 10 -33.02 -10.16 -20.29
N SER A 11 -32.27 -9.60 -19.34
CA SER A 11 -32.82 -8.79 -18.27
C SER A 11 -33.61 -7.64 -18.92
N SER A 12 -34.84 -7.37 -18.45
CA SER A 12 -35.71 -6.41 -19.14
C SER A 12 -35.03 -5.04 -19.29
N PRO A 13 -35.11 -4.41 -20.48
CA PRO A 13 -34.54 -3.09 -20.72
C PRO A 13 -35.22 -2.02 -19.86
N LEU A 14 -34.57 -0.85 -19.73
CA LEU A 14 -35.16 0.33 -19.08
C LEU A 14 -36.52 0.65 -19.69
N ASN A 15 -37.48 1.05 -18.85
CA ASN A 15 -38.73 1.59 -19.37
C ASN A 15 -38.52 3.00 -19.94
N ALA A 16 -39.49 3.51 -20.69
CA ALA A 16 -39.36 4.81 -21.38
C ALA A 16 -39.07 5.98 -20.42
N GLU A 17 -39.66 5.97 -19.22
CA GLU A 17 -39.46 7.01 -18.21
C GLU A 17 -38.04 6.95 -17.61
N GLN A 18 -37.54 5.75 -17.30
CA GLN A 18 -36.17 5.53 -16.84
C GLN A 18 -35.17 5.92 -17.92
N GLN A 19 -35.44 5.58 -19.19
CA GLN A 19 -34.59 5.97 -20.29
C GLN A 19 -34.56 7.49 -20.48
N GLN A 20 -35.70 8.17 -20.31
CA GLN A 20 -35.76 9.63 -20.35
C GLN A 20 -35.00 10.29 -19.19
N ARG A 21 -35.11 9.76 -17.96
CA ARG A 21 -34.35 10.24 -16.80
C ARG A 21 -32.85 10.05 -16.97
N TYR A 22 -32.42 8.89 -17.44
CA TYR A 22 -31.02 8.63 -17.81
C TYR A 22 -30.52 9.67 -18.83
N ARG A 23 -31.23 9.84 -19.95
CA ARG A 23 -30.85 10.79 -21.01
C ARG A 23 -30.78 12.24 -20.49
N ALA A 24 -31.73 12.65 -19.67
CA ALA A 24 -31.75 13.98 -19.05
C ALA A 24 -30.51 14.20 -18.18
N ARG A 25 -30.16 13.20 -17.34
CA ARG A 25 -29.01 13.29 -16.44
C ARG A 25 -27.67 13.32 -17.16
N VAL A 26 -27.52 12.55 -18.24
CA VAL A 26 -26.33 12.62 -19.11
C VAL A 26 -26.22 14.00 -19.74
N SER A 27 -27.35 14.56 -20.20
CA SER A 27 -27.40 15.91 -20.77
C SER A 27 -27.06 17.01 -19.76
N GLU A 28 -27.47 16.86 -18.50
CA GLU A 28 -27.13 17.77 -17.39
C GLU A 28 -25.62 17.83 -17.11
N LEU A 29 -24.90 16.74 -17.38
CA LEU A 29 -23.43 16.70 -17.31
C LEU A 29 -22.74 17.35 -18.51
N GLY A 30 -23.51 17.86 -19.48
CA GLY A 30 -23.01 18.41 -20.74
C GLY A 30 -22.57 17.35 -21.74
N LEU A 31 -23.01 16.09 -21.56
CA LEU A 31 -22.73 14.98 -22.45
C LEU A 31 -23.92 14.72 -23.37
N ASP A 32 -23.64 14.36 -24.62
CA ASP A 32 -24.64 13.84 -25.55
C ASP A 32 -24.93 12.36 -25.23
N PRO A 33 -26.17 11.98 -24.85
CA PRO A 33 -26.52 10.61 -24.50
C PRO A 33 -26.56 9.64 -25.69
N ASP A 34 -26.60 10.12 -26.93
CA ASP A 34 -26.56 9.28 -28.12
C ASP A 34 -25.10 9.01 -28.57
N PHE A 35 -24.15 9.87 -28.18
CA PHE A 35 -22.73 9.74 -28.54
C PHE A 35 -21.85 9.20 -27.39
N HIS A 36 -22.18 9.52 -26.15
CA HIS A 36 -21.41 9.14 -24.96
C HIS A 36 -22.00 7.93 -24.23
N ASP A 37 -22.74 7.08 -24.94
CA ASP A 37 -23.26 5.81 -24.42
C ASP A 37 -22.22 4.70 -24.59
N GLY A 38 -21.33 4.55 -23.61
CA GLY A 38 -20.27 3.55 -23.70
C GLY A 38 -19.36 3.46 -22.48
N PRO A 39 -18.55 2.40 -22.38
CA PRO A 39 -17.72 2.14 -21.20
C PRO A 39 -16.52 3.10 -21.06
N TRP A 40 -16.37 4.05 -21.98
CA TRP A 40 -15.22 4.93 -22.04
C TRP A 40 -15.46 6.22 -21.25
N PRO A 41 -14.56 6.60 -20.35
CA PRO A 41 -14.70 7.84 -19.62
C PRO A 41 -14.52 9.06 -20.53
N VAL A 42 -15.33 10.07 -20.29
CA VAL A 42 -15.21 11.40 -20.89
C VAL A 42 -14.63 12.35 -19.86
N MET A 43 -13.60 13.10 -20.23
CA MET A 43 -13.03 14.12 -19.35
C MET A 43 -13.86 15.40 -19.45
N LEU A 44 -14.48 15.79 -18.34
CA LEU A 44 -15.22 17.04 -18.20
C LEU A 44 -14.32 18.11 -17.56
N PRO A 45 -13.92 19.16 -18.30
CA PRO A 45 -13.22 20.30 -17.72
C PRO A 45 -14.24 21.21 -16.99
N VAL A 46 -14.38 21.03 -15.68
CA VAL A 46 -15.32 21.83 -14.89
C VAL A 46 -14.64 23.10 -14.38
N ARG A 47 -15.27 24.26 -14.62
CA ARG A 47 -14.83 25.56 -14.10
C ARG A 47 -15.73 26.03 -12.99
N GLY A 48 -15.13 26.54 -11.92
CA GLY A 48 -15.82 27.02 -10.73
C GLY A 48 -16.17 25.90 -9.75
N ILE A 49 -15.95 26.16 -8.46
CA ILE A 49 -16.16 25.19 -7.38
C ILE A 49 -17.65 24.87 -7.21
N ASP A 50 -18.54 25.85 -7.39
CA ASP A 50 -20.00 25.64 -7.31
C ASP A 50 -20.51 24.76 -8.46
N ASN A 51 -19.93 24.91 -9.65
CA ASN A 51 -20.26 24.07 -10.79
C ASN A 51 -19.69 22.66 -10.60
N LEU A 52 -18.50 22.53 -10.00
CA LEU A 52 -17.94 21.26 -9.60
C LEU A 52 -18.83 20.55 -8.57
N ARG A 53 -19.34 21.25 -7.57
CA ARG A 53 -20.33 20.75 -6.59
C ARG A 53 -21.59 20.23 -7.27
N ARG A 54 -22.10 20.98 -8.25
CA ARG A 54 -23.27 20.57 -9.05
C ARG A 54 -23.01 19.30 -9.85
N VAL A 55 -21.91 19.26 -10.62
CA VAL A 55 -21.51 18.11 -11.45
C VAL A 55 -21.22 16.88 -10.59
N ALA A 56 -20.61 17.08 -9.43
CA ALA A 56 -20.32 16.05 -8.47
C ALA A 56 -21.59 15.43 -7.84
N GLY A 57 -22.73 16.12 -7.79
CA GLY A 57 -24.02 15.56 -7.33
C GLY A 57 -24.02 14.93 -5.92
N LEU A 58 -22.98 15.17 -5.13
CA LEU A 58 -22.72 14.61 -3.81
C LEU A 58 -23.36 15.53 -2.75
N ALA A 59 -24.02 14.93 -1.75
CA ALA A 59 -25.01 15.61 -0.93
C ALA A 59 -24.51 16.86 -0.18
N ASP A 60 -25.37 17.86 -0.11
CA ASP A 60 -25.37 18.84 0.98
C ASP A 60 -25.56 18.08 2.30
N MET A 61 -24.51 17.91 3.08
CA MET A 61 -24.66 17.33 4.41
C MET A 61 -25.37 18.34 5.32
N LYS A 62 -26.39 17.87 6.06
CA LYS A 62 -27.14 18.71 7.04
C LYS A 62 -26.25 19.34 8.14
N HIS A 63 -25.00 18.90 8.26
CA HIS A 63 -24.03 19.40 9.23
C HIS A 63 -22.67 19.67 8.56
N GLU A 64 -22.61 20.62 7.62
CA GLU A 64 -21.33 21.17 7.18
C GLU A 64 -20.63 21.85 8.37
N GLN A 65 -19.49 21.29 8.79
CA GLN A 65 -18.59 22.03 9.67
C GLN A 65 -17.91 23.15 8.85
N SER A 66 -17.87 24.36 9.38
CA SER A 66 -17.13 25.44 8.74
C SER A 66 -15.63 25.13 8.74
N SER A 67 -14.98 25.27 7.57
CA SER A 67 -13.55 25.09 7.45
C SER A 67 -12.79 26.24 8.13
N PRO A 68 -11.74 25.98 8.93
CA PRO A 68 -10.86 27.02 9.46
C PRO A 68 -9.89 27.59 8.41
N LEU A 69 -10.02 27.15 7.15
CA LEU A 69 -9.19 27.59 6.03
C LEU A 69 -9.65 28.95 5.53
N THR A 70 -8.73 29.91 5.50
CA THR A 70 -8.92 31.26 4.95
C THR A 70 -8.12 31.44 3.66
N ALA A 71 -8.42 32.48 2.91
CA ALA A 71 -7.74 32.81 1.65
C ALA A 71 -6.21 32.90 1.81
N GLU A 72 -5.72 33.51 2.89
CA GLU A 72 -4.29 33.74 3.12
C GLU A 72 -3.53 32.43 3.41
N LYS A 73 -4.20 31.43 3.99
CA LYS A 73 -3.58 30.14 4.32
C LYS A 73 -3.43 29.24 3.10
N ILE A 74 -4.17 29.48 2.02
CA ILE A 74 -4.13 28.64 0.81
C ILE A 74 -2.74 28.61 0.21
N GLU A 75 -2.01 29.72 0.16
CA GLU A 75 -0.68 29.78 -0.44
C GLU A 75 0.33 28.85 0.24
N SER A 76 0.17 28.64 1.55
CA SER A 76 1.02 27.74 2.35
C SER A 76 0.65 26.26 2.25
N LEU A 77 -0.52 25.92 1.68
CA LEU A 77 -0.94 24.53 1.53
C LEU A 77 -0.21 23.87 0.37
N THR A 78 0.08 22.57 0.52
CA THR A 78 0.45 21.73 -0.63
C THR A 78 -0.73 21.62 -1.60
N ASN A 79 -0.45 21.34 -2.88
CA ASN A 79 -1.51 21.12 -3.88
C ASN A 79 -2.48 20.00 -3.45
N MET A 80 -1.99 18.98 -2.75
CA MET A 80 -2.80 17.89 -2.21
C MET A 80 -3.77 18.38 -1.14
N MET A 81 -3.30 19.16 -0.17
CA MET A 81 -4.16 19.70 0.90
C MET A 81 -5.19 20.69 0.35
N ALA A 82 -4.80 21.53 -0.61
CA ALA A 82 -5.70 22.48 -1.26
C ALA A 82 -6.79 21.76 -2.09
N ARG A 83 -6.42 20.68 -2.81
CA ARG A 83 -7.40 19.83 -3.51
C ARG A 83 -8.31 19.07 -2.54
N GLN A 84 -7.78 18.61 -1.41
CA GLN A 84 -8.60 17.99 -0.36
C GLN A 84 -9.62 18.99 0.21
N ALA A 85 -9.25 20.27 0.36
CA ALA A 85 -10.19 21.31 0.81
C ALA A 85 -11.33 21.54 -0.20
N VAL A 86 -11.00 21.59 -1.51
CA VAL A 86 -12.02 21.66 -2.57
C VAL A 86 -12.91 20.41 -2.54
N SER A 87 -12.33 19.21 -2.48
CA SER A 87 -13.06 17.95 -2.35
C SER A 87 -14.00 17.98 -1.14
N ASN A 88 -13.50 18.33 0.05
CA ASN A 88 -14.32 18.40 1.25
C ASN A 88 -15.50 19.38 1.11
N HIS A 89 -15.34 20.49 0.39
CA HIS A 89 -16.42 21.45 0.14
C HIS A 89 -17.43 20.98 -0.90
N VAL A 90 -16.94 20.46 -2.03
CA VAL A 90 -17.74 19.90 -3.11
C VAL A 90 -18.56 18.70 -2.64
N PHE A 91 -18.02 17.91 -1.71
CA PHE A 91 -18.64 16.70 -1.20
C PHE A 91 -19.32 16.89 0.17
N GLY A 92 -19.53 18.13 0.61
CA GLY A 92 -20.35 18.47 1.78
C GLY A 92 -19.75 18.13 3.16
N VAL A 93 -18.47 17.74 3.22
CA VAL A 93 -17.75 17.43 4.47
C VAL A 93 -17.45 18.68 5.28
N ARG A 94 -16.98 19.74 4.61
CA ARG A 94 -16.72 21.05 5.24
C ARG A 94 -16.99 22.19 4.26
N GLY A 95 -17.83 23.13 4.66
CA GLY A 95 -18.04 24.38 3.93
C GLY A 95 -16.75 25.20 3.86
N LEU A 96 -16.47 25.83 2.71
CA LEU A 96 -15.46 26.90 2.65
C LEU A 96 -15.94 28.07 3.51
N ALA A 97 -14.99 28.74 4.17
CA ALA A 97 -15.31 29.80 5.14
C ALA A 97 -16.00 31.00 4.49
N ASP A 98 -15.60 31.35 3.26
CA ASP A 98 -16.12 32.50 2.52
C ASP A 98 -15.84 32.40 1.01
N SER A 99 -16.42 33.33 0.25
CA SER A 99 -16.23 33.45 -1.21
C SER A 99 -14.83 33.88 -1.64
N LYS A 100 -14.01 34.43 -0.73
CA LYS A 100 -12.61 34.77 -1.04
C LYS A 100 -11.73 33.53 -1.05
N THR A 101 -12.02 32.58 -0.17
CA THR A 101 -11.36 31.29 -0.06
C THR A 101 -11.65 30.43 -1.30
N SER A 102 -12.90 30.42 -1.79
CA SER A 102 -13.23 29.75 -3.06
C SER A 102 -12.53 30.42 -4.25
N ALA A 103 -12.55 31.75 -4.34
CA ALA A 103 -11.87 32.48 -5.42
C ALA A 103 -10.34 32.22 -5.45
N ALA A 104 -9.69 32.16 -4.30
CA ALA A 104 -8.26 31.85 -4.21
C ALA A 104 -7.94 30.39 -4.62
N LEU A 105 -8.81 29.43 -4.25
CA LEU A 105 -8.70 28.05 -4.73
C LEU A 105 -8.91 27.94 -6.25
N GLU A 106 -9.84 28.71 -6.81
CA GLU A 106 -10.10 28.77 -8.25
C GLU A 106 -8.97 29.44 -9.04
N GLN A 107 -8.31 30.47 -8.47
CA GLN A 107 -7.10 31.03 -9.06
C GLN A 107 -5.96 30.00 -9.11
N ARG A 108 -5.83 29.18 -8.06
CA ARG A 108 -4.83 28.11 -8.01
C ARG A 108 -5.18 26.92 -8.91
N PHE A 109 -6.47 26.61 -9.04
CA PHE A 109 -7.01 25.51 -9.83
C PHE A 109 -8.13 26.02 -10.76
N PRO A 110 -7.77 26.60 -11.92
CA PRO A 110 -8.76 27.23 -12.81
C PRO A 110 -9.69 26.23 -13.50
N VAL A 111 -9.29 24.96 -13.56
CA VAL A 111 -10.08 23.86 -14.15
C VAL A 111 -9.93 22.62 -13.28
N PHE A 112 -11.06 21.99 -12.99
CA PHE A 112 -11.14 20.71 -12.30
C PHE A 112 -11.51 19.61 -13.30
N PRO A 113 -10.57 18.73 -13.67
CA PRO A 113 -10.90 17.61 -14.56
C PRO A 113 -11.68 16.55 -13.77
N VAL A 114 -12.91 16.28 -14.20
CA VAL A 114 -13.76 15.21 -13.66
C VAL A 114 -13.89 14.13 -14.73
N LEU A 115 -13.73 12.85 -14.35
CA LEU A 115 -14.04 11.76 -15.28
C LEU A 115 -15.53 11.42 -15.17
N ALA A 116 -16.26 11.55 -16.26
CA ALA A 116 -17.64 11.12 -16.36
C ALA A 116 -17.73 9.79 -17.12
N TYR A 117 -18.42 8.81 -16.53
CA TYR A 117 -18.77 7.56 -17.19
C TYR A 117 -20.28 7.57 -17.42
N ALA A 118 -20.70 7.34 -18.65
CA ALA A 118 -22.12 7.26 -19.01
C ALA A 118 -22.38 6.00 -19.85
N ALA A 119 -23.29 5.15 -19.40
CA ALA A 119 -23.73 4.02 -20.20
C ALA A 119 -25.18 3.64 -19.88
N ALA A 120 -26.00 3.38 -20.90
CA ALA A 120 -27.39 3.02 -20.74
C ALA A 120 -27.56 1.64 -20.06
N ASP A 121 -26.62 0.72 -20.28
CA ASP A 121 -26.58 -0.58 -19.60
C ASP A 121 -25.12 -1.02 -19.37
N ILE A 122 -24.84 -1.58 -18.19
CA ILE A 122 -23.58 -2.20 -17.87
C ILE A 122 -23.80 -3.50 -17.10
N VAL A 123 -23.04 -4.53 -17.50
CA VAL A 123 -23.02 -5.84 -16.84
C VAL A 123 -21.69 -6.01 -16.11
N ILE A 124 -21.77 -6.21 -14.80
CA ILE A 124 -20.62 -6.34 -13.90
C ILE A 124 -20.54 -7.80 -13.44
N THR A 125 -19.38 -8.41 -13.65
CA THR A 125 -19.10 -9.82 -13.29
C THR A 125 -17.76 -9.92 -12.58
N ALA A 126 -17.43 -11.06 -11.96
CA ALA A 126 -16.12 -11.24 -11.32
C ALA A 126 -14.96 -11.08 -12.31
N ALA A 127 -15.16 -11.45 -13.58
CA ALA A 127 -14.17 -11.33 -14.66
C ALA A 127 -14.09 -9.93 -15.26
N ASN A 128 -15.15 -9.13 -15.15
CA ASN A 128 -15.21 -7.75 -15.60
C ASN A 128 -15.83 -6.87 -14.50
N PRO A 129 -15.07 -6.62 -13.41
CA PRO A 129 -15.54 -5.80 -12.29
C PRO A 129 -15.54 -4.31 -12.68
N LEU A 130 -16.34 -3.52 -11.96
CA LEU A 130 -16.30 -2.06 -12.11
C LEU A 130 -15.33 -1.46 -11.08
N ILE A 131 -14.25 -0.85 -11.56
CA ILE A 131 -13.20 -0.26 -10.71
C ILE A 131 -13.10 1.24 -11.00
N ILE A 132 -13.42 2.05 -9.98
CA ILE A 132 -13.35 3.52 -10.00
C ILE A 132 -12.21 3.93 -9.07
N ASN A 133 -11.01 4.09 -9.61
CA ASN A 133 -9.79 4.31 -8.81
C ASN A 133 -8.89 5.45 -9.33
N ARG A 134 -9.38 6.28 -10.26
CA ARG A 134 -8.62 7.40 -10.84
C ARG A 134 -9.47 8.64 -10.94
N ASN A 135 -8.93 9.76 -10.44
CA ASN A 135 -9.57 11.09 -10.38
C ASN A 135 -10.92 11.09 -9.66
N SER A 136 -11.46 12.27 -9.36
CA SER A 136 -12.86 12.35 -8.97
C SER A 136 -13.74 11.92 -10.15
N ALA A 137 -14.70 11.04 -9.89
CA ALA A 137 -15.49 10.41 -10.94
C ALA A 137 -17.00 10.61 -10.74
N VAL A 138 -17.70 10.92 -11.82
CA VAL A 138 -19.17 10.90 -11.86
C VAL A 138 -19.57 9.76 -12.78
N THR A 139 -20.40 8.84 -12.30
CA THR A 139 -20.86 7.71 -13.10
C THR A 139 -22.38 7.75 -13.16
N VAL A 140 -22.91 7.72 -14.38
CA VAL A 140 -24.35 7.77 -14.65
C VAL A 140 -24.69 6.58 -15.54
N PHE A 141 -25.34 5.60 -14.95
CA PHE A 141 -25.78 4.42 -15.65
C PHE A 141 -27.29 4.41 -15.81
N GLY A 142 -27.79 3.85 -16.91
CA GLY A 142 -29.20 3.51 -16.99
C GLY A 142 -29.47 2.28 -16.13
N LYS A 143 -29.05 1.11 -16.59
CA LYS A 143 -29.13 -0.16 -15.86
C LYS A 143 -27.74 -0.66 -15.47
N VAL A 144 -27.62 -1.15 -14.24
CA VAL A 144 -26.44 -1.86 -13.73
C VAL A 144 -26.88 -3.26 -13.34
N THR A 145 -26.35 -4.27 -14.02
CA THR A 145 -26.60 -5.68 -13.70
C THR A 145 -25.39 -6.26 -13.00
N LEU A 146 -25.52 -6.58 -11.71
CA LEU A 146 -24.49 -7.27 -10.92
C LEU A 146 -24.80 -8.76 -10.92
N LYS A 147 -23.95 -9.60 -11.53
CA LYS A 147 -24.16 -11.05 -11.61
C LYS A 147 -22.85 -11.82 -11.51
N ASP A 148 -22.93 -13.13 -11.35
CA ASP A 148 -21.78 -14.05 -11.42
C ASP A 148 -20.60 -13.62 -10.52
N GLY A 149 -20.90 -13.23 -9.28
CA GLY A 149 -19.89 -12.75 -8.31
C GLY A 149 -19.26 -11.40 -8.67
N GLY A 150 -19.90 -10.59 -9.52
CA GLY A 150 -19.45 -9.25 -9.83
C GLY A 150 -19.37 -8.34 -8.61
N TYR A 151 -18.45 -7.38 -8.66
CA TYR A 151 -18.20 -6.44 -7.58
C TYR A 151 -17.78 -5.07 -8.11
N ILE A 152 -17.96 -4.04 -7.28
CA ILE A 152 -17.64 -2.65 -7.55
C ILE A 152 -16.61 -2.17 -6.52
N ILE A 153 -15.53 -1.53 -6.97
CA ILE A 153 -14.54 -0.89 -6.09
C ILE A 153 -14.49 0.60 -6.41
N ILE A 154 -14.58 1.43 -5.36
CA ILE A 154 -14.48 2.89 -5.45
C ILE A 154 -13.40 3.35 -4.48
N SER A 155 -12.31 3.92 -5.01
CA SER A 155 -11.14 4.37 -4.23
C SER A 155 -10.82 5.85 -4.37
N VAL A 156 -11.73 6.59 -4.98
CA VAL A 156 -11.65 8.03 -5.23
C VAL A 156 -13.00 8.65 -4.96
N ASP A 157 -13.03 9.96 -4.71
CA ASP A 157 -14.29 10.66 -4.50
C ASP A 157 -15.19 10.50 -5.73
N ALA A 158 -16.42 10.04 -5.53
CA ALA A 158 -17.27 9.67 -6.66
C ALA A 158 -18.78 9.78 -6.41
N HIS A 159 -19.51 10.12 -7.48
CA HIS A 159 -20.95 9.94 -7.52
C HIS A 159 -21.27 8.73 -8.39
N PHE A 160 -21.70 7.66 -7.74
CA PHE A 160 -22.27 6.51 -8.42
C PHE A 160 -23.77 6.69 -8.59
N ALA A 161 -24.26 6.72 -9.82
CA ALA A 161 -25.67 6.86 -10.10
C ALA A 161 -26.16 5.84 -11.12
N CYS A 162 -27.32 5.25 -10.85
CA CYS A 162 -28.03 4.43 -11.83
C CYS A 162 -29.54 4.54 -11.69
N GLU A 163 -30.28 4.35 -12.78
CA GLU A 163 -31.74 4.27 -12.74
C GLU A 163 -32.22 2.92 -12.20
N VAL A 164 -31.56 1.84 -12.59
CA VAL A 164 -31.86 0.48 -12.10
C VAL A 164 -30.56 -0.22 -11.71
N LEU A 165 -30.51 -0.77 -10.50
CA LEU A 165 -29.49 -1.74 -10.11
C LEU A 165 -30.16 -3.07 -9.82
N GLU A 166 -29.83 -4.08 -10.62
CA GLU A 166 -30.33 -5.45 -10.45
C GLU A 166 -29.18 -6.37 -10.05
N LYS A 167 -29.25 -6.91 -8.83
CA LYS A 167 -28.35 -7.98 -8.39
C LYS A 167 -28.98 -9.34 -8.68
N ILE A 168 -28.33 -10.12 -9.51
CA ILE A 168 -28.66 -11.51 -9.81
C ILE A 168 -27.75 -12.39 -8.93
N PRO A 169 -28.30 -13.11 -7.94
CA PRO A 169 -27.51 -13.99 -7.09
C PRO A 169 -26.85 -15.12 -7.90
N GLY A 170 -25.60 -15.45 -7.58
CA GLY A 170 -24.85 -16.53 -8.24
C GLY A 170 -23.38 -16.17 -8.45
N GLY A 171 -22.56 -17.19 -8.74
CA GLY A 171 -21.12 -17.06 -8.91
C GLY A 171 -20.33 -16.97 -7.60
N GLN A 172 -19.00 -16.97 -7.71
CA GLN A 172 -18.07 -16.77 -6.59
C GLN A 172 -17.43 -15.39 -6.75
N SER A 173 -17.67 -14.51 -5.79
CA SER A 173 -17.02 -13.19 -5.75
C SER A 173 -15.66 -13.32 -5.05
N PRO A 174 -14.58 -12.74 -5.61
CA PRO A 174 -13.30 -12.62 -4.89
C PRO A 174 -13.37 -11.56 -3.78
N MET A 175 -14.42 -10.72 -3.78
CA MET A 175 -14.64 -9.67 -2.79
C MET A 175 -15.78 -10.05 -1.83
N PRO A 176 -15.66 -9.77 -0.53
CA PRO A 176 -16.69 -10.10 0.46
C PRO A 176 -17.94 -9.21 0.37
N ASN A 177 -17.85 -8.06 -0.28
CA ASN A 177 -18.95 -7.11 -0.44
C ASN A 177 -19.20 -6.80 -1.92
N ASP A 178 -20.45 -6.54 -2.29
CA ASP A 178 -20.82 -6.18 -3.66
C ASP A 178 -20.23 -4.84 -4.08
N ILE A 179 -20.21 -3.86 -3.15
CA ILE A 179 -19.61 -2.55 -3.36
C ILE A 179 -18.62 -2.27 -2.24
N THR A 180 -17.38 -1.93 -2.60
CA THR A 180 -16.33 -1.58 -1.64
C THR A 180 -15.84 -0.16 -1.91
N VAL A 181 -16.04 0.72 -0.94
CA VAL A 181 -15.54 2.09 -0.90
C VAL A 181 -14.34 2.14 0.03
N GLN A 182 -13.13 2.23 -0.51
CA GLN A 182 -11.91 2.12 0.29
C GLN A 182 -10.81 3.06 -0.12
N GLY A 183 -10.12 3.62 0.88
CA GLY A 183 -8.82 4.27 0.67
C GLY A 183 -7.78 3.27 0.16
N LEU A 184 -6.74 3.78 -0.51
CA LEU A 184 -5.63 2.97 -0.97
C LEU A 184 -4.78 2.49 0.22
N ASP A 185 -4.45 1.21 0.26
CA ASP A 185 -3.56 0.64 1.27
C ASP A 185 -2.12 1.16 1.08
N GLY A 186 -1.43 1.35 2.20
CA GLY A 186 -0.02 1.72 2.23
C GLY A 186 0.87 0.58 1.76
N ALA A 187 1.89 0.93 0.97
CA ALA A 187 2.92 -0.02 0.54
C ALA A 187 3.78 -0.50 1.72
N PRO A 188 4.23 -1.77 1.71
CA PRO A 188 5.16 -2.27 2.71
C PRO A 188 6.50 -1.54 2.64
N GLY A 189 7.13 -1.40 3.81
CA GLY A 189 8.50 -0.94 3.91
C GLY A 189 9.48 -2.03 3.44
N ASN A 190 10.55 -1.61 2.77
CA ASN A 190 11.59 -2.54 2.32
C ASN A 190 12.39 -3.07 3.50
N ALA A 191 12.78 -4.35 3.44
CA ALA A 191 13.70 -4.93 4.40
C ALA A 191 15.10 -4.30 4.30
N GLY A 192 15.81 -4.30 5.42
CA GLY A 192 17.21 -3.91 5.47
C GLY A 192 18.13 -4.93 4.80
N ASN A 193 19.26 -4.45 4.27
CA ASN A 193 20.24 -5.32 3.62
C ASN A 193 20.84 -6.32 4.63
N SER A 194 21.06 -7.56 4.19
CA SER A 194 21.70 -8.61 4.99
C SER A 194 23.05 -9.01 4.36
N PRO A 195 24.17 -8.43 4.80
CA PRO A 195 25.48 -8.80 4.28
C PRO A 195 25.84 -10.27 4.57
N GLY A 196 26.68 -10.83 3.70
CA GLY A 196 27.20 -12.19 3.83
C GLY A 196 28.36 -12.29 4.82
N LYS A 197 29.05 -13.43 4.79
CA LYS A 197 30.25 -13.68 5.58
C LYS A 197 31.44 -12.84 5.08
N ALA A 198 32.20 -12.28 6.01
CA ALA A 198 33.41 -11.53 5.72
C ALA A 198 34.59 -12.45 5.34
N LYS A 199 35.64 -11.87 4.75
CA LYS A 199 36.79 -12.63 4.26
C LYS A 199 37.49 -13.33 5.44
N ASN A 200 37.80 -14.61 5.26
CA ASN A 200 38.69 -15.34 6.17
C ASN A 200 40.12 -14.77 6.12
N GLY A 201 40.85 -14.97 7.21
CA GLY A 201 42.27 -14.69 7.29
C GLY A 201 43.07 -15.72 6.48
N ASP A 202 44.12 -15.25 5.82
CA ASP A 202 45.03 -16.12 5.08
C ASP A 202 45.90 -16.94 6.07
N ASN A 203 46.23 -18.17 5.71
CA ASN A 203 47.08 -19.03 6.53
C ASN A 203 48.53 -18.52 6.57
N GLY A 204 49.22 -18.73 7.68
CA GLY A 204 50.64 -18.50 7.81
C GLY A 204 51.45 -19.56 7.03
N GLY A 205 52.60 -19.14 6.50
CA GLY A 205 53.61 -20.01 5.90
C GLY A 205 54.36 -20.83 6.96
N ASN A 206 54.68 -22.08 6.65
CA ASN A 206 55.45 -22.96 7.51
C ASN A 206 56.92 -22.51 7.63
N ALA A 207 57.59 -22.94 8.69
CA ALA A 207 59.03 -22.82 8.80
C ALA A 207 59.73 -23.82 7.86
N GLU A 208 60.83 -23.41 7.24
CA GLU A 208 61.61 -24.26 6.34
C GLU A 208 63.10 -24.21 6.68
N CYS A 209 63.79 -25.33 6.43
CA CYS A 209 65.24 -25.41 6.59
C CYS A 209 65.96 -24.92 5.34
N ASP A 210 67.17 -24.41 5.52
CA ASP A 210 68.08 -24.12 4.41
C ASP A 210 68.51 -25.41 3.69
N CYS A 211 69.11 -25.30 2.50
CA CYS A 211 69.43 -26.37 1.56
C CYS A 211 70.21 -27.57 2.14
N CYS A 212 70.81 -27.43 3.32
CA CYS A 212 71.57 -28.47 4.03
C CYS A 212 70.94 -28.91 5.36
N GLY A 213 69.73 -28.46 5.71
CA GLY A 213 68.99 -28.88 6.91
C GLY A 213 69.59 -28.42 8.25
N GLY A 214 70.75 -27.76 8.26
CA GLY A 214 71.48 -27.38 9.48
C GLY A 214 71.08 -26.02 10.08
N ALA A 215 70.33 -25.19 9.35
CA ALA A 215 69.85 -23.89 9.78
C ALA A 215 68.42 -23.63 9.25
N VAL A 216 67.70 -22.71 9.89
CA VAL A 216 66.36 -22.28 9.48
C VAL A 216 66.49 -21.27 8.34
N ALA A 217 65.89 -21.55 7.18
CA ALA A 217 65.85 -20.63 6.05
C ALA A 217 64.86 -19.48 6.29
N HIS A 218 63.68 -19.81 6.82
CA HIS A 218 62.70 -18.85 7.32
C HIS A 218 61.81 -19.50 8.38
N GLY A 219 61.40 -18.70 9.37
CA GLY A 219 60.52 -19.14 10.44
C GLY A 219 59.06 -19.27 10.01
N ALA A 220 58.25 -19.93 10.83
CA ALA A 220 56.82 -19.99 10.61
C ALA A 220 56.21 -18.60 10.82
N SER A 221 55.19 -18.28 10.03
CA SER A 221 54.43 -17.03 10.19
C SER A 221 53.05 -17.29 10.80
N ASN A 222 52.51 -16.26 11.43
CA ASN A 222 51.17 -16.33 12.01
C ASN A 222 50.11 -16.39 10.91
N GLY A 223 48.98 -17.01 11.20
CA GLY A 223 47.78 -16.83 10.41
C GLY A 223 47.26 -15.40 10.54
N GLN A 224 46.65 -14.88 9.50
CA GLN A 224 46.01 -13.57 9.54
C GLN A 224 44.66 -13.65 10.24
N ASN A 225 44.19 -12.55 10.80
CA ASN A 225 42.86 -12.48 11.37
C ASN A 225 41.79 -12.55 10.28
N GLY A 226 40.63 -13.10 10.62
CA GLY A 226 39.44 -12.94 9.81
C GLY A 226 38.93 -11.51 9.86
N ALA A 227 38.31 -11.06 8.77
CA ALA A 227 37.69 -9.73 8.71
C ALA A 227 36.38 -9.71 9.49
N ASP A 228 36.02 -8.56 10.03
CA ASP A 228 34.74 -8.38 10.73
C ASP A 228 33.57 -8.40 9.74
N GLY A 229 32.45 -8.96 10.19
CA GLY A 229 31.18 -8.92 9.50
C GLY A 229 30.65 -7.49 9.42
N SER A 230 30.01 -7.15 8.30
CA SER A 230 29.33 -5.86 8.16
C SER A 230 27.99 -5.85 8.89
N ASP A 231 27.57 -4.70 9.40
CA ASP A 231 26.25 -4.55 10.02
C ASP A 231 25.12 -4.73 9.01
N GLY A 232 24.00 -5.27 9.49
CA GLY A 232 22.74 -5.32 8.76
C GLY A 232 22.15 -3.93 8.58
N GLY A 233 21.51 -3.70 7.43
CA GLY A 233 20.80 -2.45 7.16
C GLY A 233 19.52 -2.35 7.98
N ASN A 234 19.06 -1.14 8.29
CA ASN A 234 17.75 -0.94 8.90
C ASN A 234 16.62 -1.22 7.91
N GLY A 235 15.48 -1.68 8.40
CA GLY A 235 14.26 -1.69 7.61
C GLY A 235 13.76 -0.27 7.29
N PHE A 236 12.93 -0.15 6.26
CA PHE A 236 12.24 1.10 5.92
C PHE A 236 10.83 1.11 6.47
N ASN A 237 10.30 2.28 6.81
CA ASN A 237 8.94 2.40 7.32
C ASN A 237 7.92 1.94 6.27
N GLY A 238 6.83 1.37 6.75
CA GLY A 238 5.63 1.19 5.94
C GLY A 238 5.01 2.52 5.57
N VAL A 239 4.37 2.58 4.40
CA VAL A 239 3.67 3.78 3.94
C VAL A 239 2.32 3.87 4.63
N ASP A 240 1.86 5.07 4.96
CA ASP A 240 0.53 5.28 5.52
C ASP A 240 -0.57 4.91 4.49
N GLY A 241 -1.66 4.34 4.97
CA GLY A 241 -2.87 4.14 4.18
C GLY A 241 -3.58 5.46 3.91
N MET A 242 -4.23 5.57 2.75
CA MET A 242 -5.01 6.75 2.40
C MET A 242 -6.38 6.74 3.10
N ASN A 243 -6.90 7.92 3.39
CA ASN A 243 -8.28 8.04 3.86
C ASN A 243 -9.27 7.48 2.83
N GLY A 244 -10.40 6.97 3.31
CA GLY A 244 -11.51 6.55 2.48
C GLY A 244 -12.10 7.73 1.70
N PRO A 245 -12.55 7.52 0.46
CA PRO A 245 -13.10 8.59 -0.35
C PRO A 245 -14.51 8.98 0.09
N ASN A 246 -14.94 10.16 -0.36
CA ASN A 246 -16.30 10.65 -0.21
C ASN A 246 -17.15 10.20 -1.39
N VAL A 247 -18.18 9.38 -1.12
CA VAL A 247 -18.95 8.72 -2.16
C VAL A 247 -20.45 8.84 -1.91
N ARG A 248 -21.20 9.10 -2.98
CA ARG A 248 -22.66 9.01 -3.00
C ARG A 248 -23.05 7.96 -4.00
N ILE A 249 -23.90 7.05 -3.57
CA ILE A 249 -24.51 6.02 -4.40
C ILE A 249 -25.99 6.37 -4.50
N SER A 250 -26.49 6.58 -5.72
CA SER A 250 -27.88 6.94 -6.01
C SER A 250 -28.47 5.91 -6.95
N ILE A 251 -29.43 5.13 -6.46
CA ILE A 251 -30.06 4.04 -7.20
C ILE A 251 -31.55 4.36 -7.34
N GLY A 252 -32.02 4.57 -8.56
CA GLY A 252 -33.44 4.85 -8.83
C GLY A 252 -34.33 3.71 -8.35
N SER A 253 -34.04 2.48 -8.78
CA SER A 253 -34.73 1.26 -8.40
C SER A 253 -33.73 0.14 -8.11
N LEU A 254 -33.72 -0.38 -6.89
CA LEU A 254 -32.85 -1.49 -6.46
C LEU A 254 -33.62 -2.80 -6.44
N LYS A 255 -33.14 -3.80 -7.16
CA LYS A 255 -33.65 -5.17 -7.13
C LYS A 255 -32.60 -6.12 -6.55
N GLY A 256 -32.91 -6.74 -5.41
CA GLY A 256 -32.02 -7.63 -4.66
C GLY A 256 -31.32 -6.96 -3.47
N ASN A 257 -30.44 -7.71 -2.80
CA ASN A 257 -29.75 -7.27 -1.58
C ASN A 257 -28.28 -6.97 -1.82
N LEU A 258 -27.88 -5.72 -1.59
CA LEU A 258 -26.50 -5.26 -1.72
C LEU A 258 -25.78 -5.25 -0.38
N THR A 259 -24.54 -5.72 -0.36
CA THR A 259 -23.58 -5.48 0.73
C THR A 259 -22.60 -4.40 0.32
N VAL A 260 -22.46 -3.39 1.17
CA VAL A 260 -21.61 -2.23 0.89
C VAL A 260 -20.64 -2.03 2.05
N LEU A 261 -19.35 -1.94 1.75
CA LEU A 261 -18.29 -1.67 2.73
C LEU A 261 -17.73 -0.27 2.52
N GLN A 262 -17.54 0.47 3.61
CA GLN A 262 -16.76 1.70 3.63
C GLN A 262 -15.62 1.57 4.65
N ARG A 263 -14.39 1.89 4.22
CA ARG A 263 -13.21 1.94 5.11
C ARG A 263 -12.11 2.88 4.60
N GLY A 264 -11.19 3.25 5.49
CA GLY A 264 -9.90 3.80 5.10
C GLY A 264 -8.96 2.70 4.59
N GLY A 265 -7.86 3.10 3.95
CA GLY A 265 -6.79 2.20 3.56
C GLY A 265 -6.00 1.71 4.79
N ASN A 266 -5.52 0.48 4.75
CA ASN A 266 -4.63 -0.05 5.78
C ASN A 266 -3.25 0.60 5.67
N GLY A 267 -2.55 0.73 6.79
CA GLY A 267 -1.15 1.09 6.78
C GLY A 267 -0.27 -0.07 6.30
N GLY A 268 0.78 0.25 5.54
CA GLY A 268 1.76 -0.74 5.10
C GLY A 268 2.59 -1.27 6.27
N PRO A 269 2.98 -2.55 6.30
CA PRO A 269 3.87 -3.06 7.34
C PRO A 269 5.26 -2.42 7.23
N GLY A 270 5.94 -2.25 8.36
CA GLY A 270 7.33 -1.83 8.42
C GLY A 270 8.27 -2.92 7.91
N GLY A 271 9.35 -2.51 7.25
CA GLY A 271 10.40 -3.41 6.81
C GLY A 271 11.18 -4.01 7.97
N GLU A 272 11.56 -5.27 7.83
CA GLU A 272 12.42 -5.95 8.79
C GLU A 272 13.85 -5.40 8.76
N GLY A 273 14.52 -5.44 9.91
CA GLY A 273 15.95 -5.17 9.99
C GLY A 273 16.76 -6.28 9.33
N GLY A 274 17.80 -5.91 8.59
CA GLY A 274 18.70 -6.85 7.94
C GLY A 274 19.55 -7.62 8.95
N ARG A 275 19.90 -8.86 8.63
CA ARG A 275 20.81 -9.67 9.45
C ARG A 275 22.24 -9.13 9.35
N GLY A 276 22.96 -9.07 10.46
CA GLY A 276 24.39 -8.77 10.46
C GLY A 276 25.22 -9.86 9.79
N GLY A 277 26.27 -9.45 9.07
CA GLY A 277 27.17 -10.33 8.35
C GLY A 277 28.02 -11.17 9.31
N GLU A 278 28.35 -12.39 8.91
CA GLU A 278 29.21 -13.25 9.72
C GLU A 278 30.66 -12.76 9.66
N GLY A 279 31.38 -12.85 10.78
CA GLY A 279 32.82 -12.62 10.79
C GLY A 279 33.57 -13.71 10.01
N GLY A 280 34.69 -13.33 9.39
CA GLY A 280 35.59 -14.27 8.74
C GLY A 280 36.33 -15.12 9.77
N ASP A 281 36.65 -16.36 9.44
CA ASP A 281 37.47 -17.20 10.30
C ASP A 281 38.94 -16.74 10.26
N GLY A 282 39.66 -16.89 11.36
CA GLY A 282 41.09 -16.65 11.42
C GLY A 282 41.88 -17.71 10.65
N GLY A 283 42.96 -17.29 10.01
CA GLY A 283 43.89 -18.17 9.30
C GLY A 283 44.67 -19.06 10.26
N LYS A 284 45.00 -20.27 9.83
CA LYS A 284 45.86 -21.19 10.59
C LYS A 284 47.29 -20.64 10.68
N GLY A 285 47.95 -20.80 11.83
CA GLY A 285 49.38 -20.51 11.98
C GLY A 285 50.26 -21.52 11.21
N GLY A 286 51.37 -21.04 10.66
CA GLY A 286 52.34 -21.89 9.98
C GLY A 286 52.99 -22.89 10.95
N SER A 287 53.29 -24.09 10.48
CA SER A 287 53.91 -25.13 11.32
C SER A 287 55.40 -24.88 11.50
N GLY A 288 55.92 -25.06 12.72
CA GLY A 288 57.35 -25.07 13.00
C GLY A 288 58.04 -26.30 12.40
N THR A 289 59.38 -26.28 12.36
CA THR A 289 60.20 -27.37 11.78
C THR A 289 61.43 -27.69 12.64
N THR A 290 62.20 -28.74 12.30
CA THR A 290 63.49 -29.05 12.95
C THR A 290 64.57 -28.92 11.89
N CYS A 291 65.54 -28.04 12.13
CA CYS A 291 66.72 -27.87 11.30
C CYS A 291 67.98 -28.06 12.16
N GLY A 292 68.49 -29.29 12.23
CA GLY A 292 69.61 -29.63 13.08
C GLY A 292 69.32 -29.34 14.57
N ALA A 293 70.14 -28.48 15.18
CA ALA A 293 69.96 -28.04 16.56
C ALA A 293 68.86 -26.97 16.74
N PHE A 294 68.39 -26.36 15.64
CA PHE A 294 67.37 -25.32 15.68
C PHE A 294 65.97 -25.92 15.53
N GLN A 295 65.06 -25.50 16.40
CA GLN A 295 63.68 -25.96 16.44
C GLN A 295 62.75 -24.74 16.44
N PRO A 296 62.58 -24.05 15.30
CA PRO A 296 61.68 -22.91 15.23
C PRO A 296 60.25 -23.33 15.57
N ASP A 297 59.61 -22.56 16.44
CA ASP A 297 58.22 -22.75 16.83
C ASP A 297 57.26 -22.48 15.66
N GLY A 298 56.05 -23.01 15.77
CA GLY A 298 54.94 -22.71 14.90
C GLY A 298 54.35 -21.31 15.15
N GLY A 299 53.79 -20.74 14.08
CA GLY A 299 53.05 -19.48 14.15
C GLY A 299 51.74 -19.62 14.93
N ARG A 300 51.28 -18.51 15.46
CA ARG A 300 49.95 -18.40 16.09
C ARG A 300 48.87 -18.44 15.02
N GLY A 301 47.72 -19.03 15.35
CA GLY A 301 46.51 -18.85 14.55
C GLY A 301 46.02 -17.41 14.62
N GLY A 302 45.43 -16.91 13.54
CA GLY A 302 44.76 -15.62 13.53
C GLY A 302 43.44 -15.66 14.28
N ASN A 303 43.00 -14.53 14.81
CA ASN A 303 41.70 -14.44 15.48
C ASN A 303 40.57 -14.43 14.45
N GLY A 304 39.40 -14.96 14.82
CA GLY A 304 38.18 -14.80 14.03
C GLY A 304 37.68 -13.36 14.09
N GLY A 305 37.10 -12.88 12.99
CA GLY A 305 36.46 -11.57 12.92
C GLY A 305 35.17 -11.53 13.74
N VAL A 306 34.81 -10.37 14.26
CA VAL A 306 33.56 -10.14 14.97
C VAL A 306 32.39 -10.19 13.99
N GLY A 307 31.25 -10.76 14.37
CA GLY A 307 30.03 -10.70 13.56
C GLY A 307 29.42 -9.29 13.57
N GLY A 308 28.89 -8.85 12.43
CA GLY A 308 28.21 -7.57 12.33
C GLY A 308 26.90 -7.56 13.12
N ASN A 309 26.44 -6.39 13.56
CA ASN A 309 25.18 -6.25 14.28
C ASN A 309 23.99 -6.38 13.33
N GLY A 310 22.84 -6.78 13.85
CA GLY A 310 21.58 -6.73 13.10
C GLY A 310 21.08 -5.29 12.94
N GLY A 311 20.35 -5.03 11.86
CA GLY A 311 19.68 -3.75 11.62
C GLY A 311 18.39 -3.62 12.42
N ALA A 312 17.95 -2.39 12.67
CA ALA A 312 16.69 -2.12 13.36
C ALA A 312 15.47 -2.46 12.49
N GLY A 313 14.39 -2.90 13.14
CA GLY A 313 13.07 -3.01 12.50
C GLY A 313 12.42 -1.63 12.34
N ALA A 314 11.60 -1.45 11.32
CA ALA A 314 10.97 -0.16 11.02
C ALA A 314 9.55 -0.02 11.56
N ASN A 315 9.01 1.20 11.52
CA ASN A 315 7.62 1.45 11.89
C ASN A 315 6.66 0.94 10.82
N GLY A 316 5.49 0.46 11.25
CA GLY A 316 4.34 0.30 10.35
C GLY A 316 3.72 1.66 10.01
N GLY A 317 3.16 1.77 8.81
CA GLY A 317 2.39 2.95 8.41
C GLY A 317 1.07 3.03 9.17
N ASN A 318 0.57 4.24 9.40
CA ASN A 318 -0.76 4.46 9.98
C ASN A 318 -1.84 4.10 8.95
N ALA A 319 -3.02 3.70 9.42
CA ALA A 319 -4.18 3.57 8.55
C ALA A 319 -4.82 4.91 8.23
N GLY A 320 -5.53 4.95 7.10
CA GLY A 320 -6.43 6.05 6.76
C GLY A 320 -7.73 5.98 7.54
N ASN A 321 -8.34 7.14 7.79
CA ASN A 321 -9.70 7.23 8.32
C ASN A 321 -10.72 6.85 7.26
N GLY A 322 -11.92 6.41 7.66
CA GLY A 322 -13.04 6.24 6.75
C GLY A 322 -13.51 7.60 6.18
N GLY A 323 -14.05 7.56 4.96
CA GLY A 323 -14.63 8.71 4.29
C GLY A 323 -16.12 8.89 4.61
N TYR A 324 -16.80 9.67 3.79
CA TYR A 324 -18.25 9.85 3.89
C TYR A 324 -18.94 9.06 2.78
N LEU A 325 -19.78 8.09 3.15
CA LEU A 325 -20.57 7.31 2.22
C LEU A 325 -22.06 7.56 2.44
N THR A 326 -22.78 7.93 1.39
CA THR A 326 -24.25 7.99 1.40
C THR A 326 -24.81 7.10 0.30
N VAL A 327 -25.65 6.14 0.67
CA VAL A 327 -26.41 5.31 -0.27
C VAL A 327 -27.88 5.74 -0.21
N VAL A 328 -28.43 6.17 -1.34
CA VAL A 328 -29.84 6.48 -1.51
C VAL A 328 -30.41 5.55 -2.55
N TYR A 329 -31.47 4.83 -2.21
CA TYR A 329 -32.13 3.92 -3.13
C TYR A 329 -33.65 3.82 -2.89
N THR A 330 -34.39 3.48 -3.94
CA THR A 330 -35.79 3.04 -3.82
C THR A 330 -35.86 1.53 -4.06
N PRO A 331 -36.37 0.72 -3.11
CA PRO A 331 -36.50 -0.72 -3.32
C PRO A 331 -37.52 -1.03 -4.43
N ALA A 332 -37.17 -1.96 -5.32
CA ALA A 332 -38.07 -2.47 -6.36
C ALA A 332 -39.16 -3.39 -5.78
N ASP A 333 -38.85 -4.06 -4.67
CA ASP A 333 -39.75 -4.95 -3.93
C ASP A 333 -39.36 -5.00 -2.43
N ALA A 334 -40.20 -5.64 -1.61
CA ALA A 334 -40.02 -5.71 -0.16
C ALA A 334 -38.76 -6.47 0.29
N ASN A 335 -38.13 -7.24 -0.59
CA ASN A 335 -36.94 -8.04 -0.30
C ASN A 335 -35.64 -7.39 -0.78
N SER A 336 -35.74 -6.17 -1.33
CA SER A 336 -34.62 -5.42 -1.87
C SER A 336 -34.09 -4.43 -0.85
N GLY A 337 -32.78 -4.44 -0.62
CA GLY A 337 -32.18 -3.69 0.47
C GLY A 337 -30.67 -3.52 0.36
N VAL A 338 -30.15 -2.65 1.22
CA VAL A 338 -28.71 -2.39 1.36
C VAL A 338 -28.29 -2.70 2.78
N ILE A 339 -27.24 -3.51 2.93
CA ILE A 339 -26.57 -3.80 4.19
C ILE A 339 -25.24 -3.06 4.16
N GLY A 340 -25.09 -2.09 5.07
CA GLY A 340 -23.88 -1.30 5.20
C GLY A 340 -22.91 -1.85 6.24
N ASN A 341 -21.63 -1.90 5.90
CA ASN A 341 -20.52 -2.21 6.79
C ASN A 341 -19.60 -0.98 6.85
N ASN A 342 -19.49 -0.35 8.01
CA ASN A 342 -18.54 0.75 8.24
C ASN A 342 -17.36 0.20 9.06
N SER A 343 -16.18 0.15 8.46
CA SER A 343 -14.99 -0.43 9.08
C SER A 343 -13.85 0.58 9.10
N LEU A 344 -12.92 0.39 10.03
CA LEU A 344 -11.70 1.17 10.11
C LEU A 344 -10.60 0.56 9.24
N GLY A 345 -9.68 1.40 8.75
CA GLY A 345 -8.40 0.93 8.25
C GLY A 345 -7.52 0.48 9.42
N ARG A 346 -6.74 -0.59 9.25
CA ARG A 346 -5.83 -1.08 10.28
C ARG A 346 -4.41 -0.54 10.08
N GLY A 347 -3.75 -0.14 11.16
CA GLY A 347 -2.35 0.25 11.14
C GLY A 347 -1.45 -0.92 10.73
N GLY A 348 -0.36 -0.61 10.02
CA GLY A 348 0.65 -1.59 9.64
C GLY A 348 1.39 -2.13 10.86
N LEU A 349 1.75 -3.41 10.83
CA LEU A 349 2.62 -3.99 11.85
C LEU A 349 4.04 -3.41 11.71
N ARG A 350 4.75 -3.27 12.84
CA ARG A 350 6.18 -2.94 12.81
C ARG A 350 7.01 -4.06 12.18
N GLY A 351 8.18 -3.71 11.66
CA GLY A 351 9.18 -4.67 11.23
C GLY A 351 9.91 -5.28 12.42
N SER A 352 10.30 -6.55 12.31
CA SER A 352 11.12 -7.23 13.31
C SER A 352 12.59 -6.73 13.22
N PRO A 353 13.33 -6.68 14.34
CA PRO A 353 14.76 -6.41 14.31
C PRO A 353 15.56 -7.54 13.65
N GLY A 354 16.65 -7.18 12.98
CA GLY A 354 17.58 -8.14 12.39
C GLY A 354 18.40 -8.85 13.46
N ILE A 355 18.75 -10.11 13.21
CA ILE A 355 19.66 -10.85 14.09
C ILE A 355 21.12 -10.44 13.85
N GLY A 356 21.95 -10.49 14.88
CA GLY A 356 23.39 -10.29 14.75
C GLY A 356 24.06 -11.43 13.96
N GLY A 357 25.16 -11.10 13.30
CA GLY A 357 26.05 -12.04 12.62
C GLY A 357 26.83 -12.88 13.62
N LYS A 358 27.16 -14.12 13.23
CA LYS A 358 28.03 -14.97 14.06
C LYS A 358 29.48 -14.47 13.94
N GLY A 359 30.23 -14.52 15.03
CA GLY A 359 31.67 -14.31 14.98
C GLY A 359 32.37 -15.46 14.27
N GLY A 360 33.49 -15.15 13.60
CA GLY A 360 34.33 -16.14 12.94
C GLY A 360 35.07 -17.02 13.94
N GLN A 361 35.44 -18.23 13.54
CA GLN A 361 36.24 -19.11 14.38
C GLN A 361 37.69 -18.61 14.44
N GLY A 362 38.38 -18.85 15.55
CA GLY A 362 39.82 -18.63 15.64
C GLY A 362 40.60 -19.67 14.83
N GLY A 363 41.70 -19.25 14.20
CA GLY A 363 42.57 -20.12 13.45
C GLY A 363 43.33 -21.10 14.35
N ALA A 364 43.56 -22.32 13.87
CA ALA A 364 44.34 -23.29 14.63
C ALA A 364 45.82 -22.85 14.75
N ALA A 365 46.48 -23.29 15.83
CA ALA A 365 47.91 -23.12 16.02
C ALA A 365 48.73 -23.85 14.95
N GLY A 366 49.90 -23.29 14.62
CA GLY A 366 50.97 -24.03 13.96
C GLY A 366 51.51 -25.15 14.86
N ALA A 367 51.95 -26.27 14.26
CA ALA A 367 52.60 -27.33 15.03
C ALA A 367 53.87 -26.81 15.73
N ARG A 368 54.17 -27.36 16.91
CA ARG A 368 55.32 -27.02 17.77
C ARG A 368 55.29 -25.61 18.35
N GLY A 369 54.44 -25.36 19.35
CA GLY A 369 54.55 -24.16 20.21
C GLY A 369 53.67 -22.96 19.84
N GLY A 370 52.86 -23.02 18.77
CA GLY A 370 51.89 -21.98 18.45
C GLY A 370 50.66 -21.99 19.37
N THR A 371 49.98 -20.84 19.49
CA THR A 371 48.66 -20.73 20.16
C THR A 371 47.55 -20.62 19.12
N ALA A 372 46.38 -21.19 19.41
CA ALA A 372 45.19 -20.96 18.57
C ALA A 372 44.74 -19.50 18.68
N GLY A 373 44.11 -18.99 17.62
CA GLY A 373 43.44 -17.70 17.67
C GLY A 373 42.15 -17.77 18.46
N GLU A 374 41.69 -16.62 18.95
CA GLU A 374 40.41 -16.50 19.63
C GLU A 374 39.26 -16.44 18.61
N ALA A 375 38.11 -16.99 18.98
CA ALA A 375 36.90 -16.82 18.19
C ALA A 375 36.39 -15.37 18.29
N GLY A 376 35.88 -14.85 17.18
CA GLY A 376 35.22 -13.55 17.15
C GLY A 376 33.92 -13.57 17.96
N LYS A 377 33.54 -12.42 18.51
CA LYS A 377 32.26 -12.27 19.20
C LYS A 377 31.12 -12.25 18.18
N ASN A 378 29.95 -12.75 18.57
CA ASN A 378 28.74 -12.55 17.78
C ASN A 378 28.33 -11.07 17.83
N GLY A 379 27.77 -10.58 16.74
CA GLY A 379 27.09 -9.29 16.71
C GLY A 379 25.83 -9.31 17.55
N ILE A 380 25.38 -8.14 17.98
CA ILE A 380 24.13 -8.01 18.72
C ILE A 380 22.93 -7.94 17.75
N ALA A 381 21.75 -8.31 18.23
CA ALA A 381 20.52 -8.08 17.49
C ALA A 381 20.26 -6.57 17.31
N GLY A 382 19.59 -6.21 16.23
CA GLY A 382 19.17 -4.84 15.97
C GLY A 382 18.14 -4.35 16.98
N SER A 383 17.93 -3.04 17.01
CA SER A 383 17.00 -2.43 17.96
C SER A 383 15.53 -2.66 17.57
N ASP A 384 14.72 -3.04 18.56
CA ASP A 384 13.25 -3.20 18.43
C ASP A 384 12.53 -1.87 18.73
N ILE A 385 12.91 -0.82 18.00
CA ILE A 385 12.34 0.53 18.18
C ILE A 385 11.12 0.79 17.29
N GLY A 386 10.82 -0.13 16.36
CA GLY A 386 9.66 -0.03 15.50
C GLY A 386 8.36 0.03 16.31
N GLN A 387 7.41 0.82 15.82
CA GLN A 387 6.06 0.92 16.36
C GLN A 387 5.05 0.46 15.32
N ASN A 388 3.98 -0.18 15.80
CA ASN A 388 2.83 -0.44 14.94
C ASN A 388 2.20 0.91 14.55
N GLY A 389 1.69 0.97 13.33
CA GLY A 389 0.87 2.09 12.89
C GLY A 389 -0.40 2.18 13.71
N ARG A 390 -0.98 3.38 13.74
CA ARG A 390 -2.27 3.61 14.38
C ARG A 390 -3.40 3.17 13.45
N ASP A 391 -4.43 2.60 14.03
CA ASP A 391 -5.69 2.35 13.34
C ASP A 391 -6.38 3.67 12.97
N GLY A 392 -7.13 3.64 11.86
CA GLY A 392 -7.96 4.76 11.45
C GLY A 392 -9.24 4.86 12.28
N VAL A 393 -9.95 5.97 12.11
CA VAL A 393 -11.30 6.15 12.67
C VAL A 393 -12.34 5.74 11.62
N PRO A 394 -13.44 5.08 11.99
CA PRO A 394 -14.57 4.85 11.08
C PRO A 394 -15.09 6.17 10.47
N GLY A 395 -15.56 6.07 9.23
CA GLY A 395 -16.16 7.18 8.51
C GLY A 395 -17.63 7.38 8.87
N GLN A 396 -18.34 8.18 8.09
CA GLN A 396 -19.79 8.29 8.20
C GLN A 396 -20.47 7.52 7.08
N PHE A 397 -21.33 6.57 7.42
CA PHE A 397 -22.10 5.81 6.46
C PHE A 397 -23.60 6.03 6.68
N LEU A 398 -24.26 6.63 5.69
CA LEU A 398 -25.71 6.85 5.65
C LEU A 398 -26.39 5.95 4.60
N ILE A 399 -27.49 5.31 4.95
CA ILE A 399 -28.40 4.63 4.02
C ILE A 399 -29.78 5.28 4.12
N ASN A 400 -30.29 5.81 2.99
CA ASN A 400 -31.55 6.56 2.93
C ASN A 400 -31.68 7.64 4.02
N GLY A 401 -30.56 8.28 4.37
CA GLY A 401 -30.48 9.35 5.38
C GLY A 401 -30.35 8.86 6.83
N GLN A 402 -30.31 7.55 7.08
CA GLN A 402 -30.09 6.96 8.41
C GLN A 402 -28.63 6.51 8.56
N ALA A 403 -28.00 6.85 9.69
CA ALA A 403 -26.65 6.40 10.00
C ALA A 403 -26.62 4.90 10.36
N ILE A 404 -25.56 4.21 9.95
CA ILE A 404 -25.31 2.78 10.20
C ILE A 404 -24.13 2.61 11.16
#